data_AF-A0A094K5X7-F1
#
_entry.id   AF-A0A094K5X7-F1
#
_cell.length_a   1.000
_cell.length_b   1.000
_cell.length_c   1.000
_cell.angle_alpha   90.00
_cell.angle_beta   90.00
_cell.angle_gamma   90.00
#
_symmetry.space_group_name_H-M   'P 1'
#
loop_
_entity.id
_entity.type
_entity.pdbx_description
1 polymer ?
#
loop_
_entity_poly.entity_id
_entity_poly.type
_entity_poly.pdbx_seq_one_letter_code
_entity_poly.pdbx_strand_id
1 'polypeptide(L)' 'HQGYVYTYRVSKTETGSWSTETAPGVHRRLFRKVHNLISAFQKPDQGIITPLQHPVINHAKAKYPSG' A
#
# COMPACT_ATOMS: atom_id res chain seq x y z
N HIS A 1 -4.56 -19.80 1.53
CA HIS A 1 -4.71 -18.56 0.72
C HIS A 1 -3.82 -18.54 -0.53
N GLN A 2 -3.40 -19.68 -1.08
CA GLN A 2 -2.54 -19.69 -2.27
C GLN A 2 -3.39 -19.55 -3.54
N GLY A 3 -2.93 -18.76 -4.50
CA GLY A 3 -3.57 -18.61 -5.82
C GLY A 3 -4.51 -17.41 -5.99
N TYR A 4 -4.73 -16.59 -4.96
CA TYR A 4 -5.57 -15.39 -5.06
C TYR A 4 -4.76 -14.10 -4.96
N VAL A 5 -5.20 -13.08 -5.69
CA VAL A 5 -4.68 -11.71 -5.59
C VAL A 5 -5.63 -10.89 -4.72
N TYR A 6 -5.11 -10.29 -3.66
CA TYR A 6 -5.87 -9.43 -2.76
C TYR A 6 -5.61 -7.97 -3.12
N THR A 7 -6.65 -7.28 -3.57
CA THR A 7 -6.57 -5.89 -4.00
C THR A 7 -7.06 -4.96 -2.90
N TYR A 8 -6.25 -3.96 -2.57
CA TYR A 8 -6.59 -2.93 -1.59
C TYR A 8 -6.64 -1.58 -2.28
N ARG A 9 -7.69 -0.79 -2.04
CA ARG A 9 -7.78 0.57 -2.58
C ARG A 9 -6.89 1.51 -1.76
N VAL A 10 -6.02 2.23 -2.45
CA VAL A 10 -5.13 3.23 -1.87
C VAL A 10 -5.45 4.58 -2.49
N SER A 11 -5.69 5.60 -1.66
CA SER A 11 -6.02 6.94 -2.15
C SER A 11 -5.46 8.04 -1.27
N LYS A 12 -5.35 9.23 -1.85
CA LYS A 12 -4.99 10.46 -1.14
C LYS A 12 -6.25 11.06 -0.53
N THR A 13 -6.20 11.42 0.75
CA THR A 13 -7.25 12.17 1.43
C THR A 13 -7.28 13.61 0.91
N GLU A 14 -8.36 14.32 1.20
CA GLU A 14 -8.48 15.76 0.91
C GLU A 14 -7.33 16.58 1.52
N THR A 15 -6.90 16.22 2.73
CA THR A 15 -5.75 16.82 3.43
C THR A 15 -4.39 16.41 2.86
N GLY A 16 -4.36 15.61 1.80
CA GLY A 16 -3.14 15.22 1.10
C GLY A 16 -2.39 14.04 1.69
N SER A 17 -2.95 13.35 2.68
CA SER A 17 -2.35 12.14 3.28
C SER A 17 -2.75 10.87 2.52
N TRP A 18 -1.88 9.88 2.49
CA TRP A 18 -2.14 8.58 1.90
C TRP A 18 -2.76 7.62 2.90
N SER A 19 -3.69 6.79 2.43
CA SER A 19 -4.35 5.80 3.27
C SER A 19 -5.01 4.73 2.43
N THR A 20 -5.35 3.62 3.08
CA THR A 20 -6.08 2.51 2.46
C THR A 20 -7.55 2.53 2.88
N GLU A 21 -8.41 1.95 2.06
CA GLU A 21 -9.77 1.58 2.48
C GLU A 21 -9.68 0.52 3.59
N THR A 22 -10.46 0.71 4.66
CA THR A 22 -10.47 -0.18 5.82
C THR A 22 -11.88 -0.71 6.05
N ALA A 23 -11.99 -1.89 6.66
CA ALA A 23 -13.28 -2.43 7.08
C ALA A 23 -13.95 -1.49 8.12
N PRO A 24 -15.29 -1.49 8.21
CA PRO A 24 -16.00 -0.75 9.25
C PRO A 24 -15.47 -1.06 10.65
N GLY A 25 -15.28 -0.03 11.48
CA GLY A 25 -14.74 -0.16 12.84
C GLY A 25 -13.21 -0.23 12.94
N VAL A 26 -12.49 -0.34 11.82
CA VAL A 26 -11.01 -0.30 11.82
C VAL A 26 -10.53 1.14 11.66
N HIS A 27 -9.64 1.57 12.57
CA HIS A 27 -9.03 2.90 12.49
C HIS A 27 -8.17 3.04 11.24
N ARG A 28 -8.46 4.08 10.45
CA ARG A 28 -7.71 4.43 9.25
C ARG A 28 -6.38 5.06 9.64
N ARG A 29 -5.30 4.62 8.98
CA ARG A 29 -3.96 5.18 9.17
C ARG A 29 -3.65 6.17 8.05
N LEU A 30 -3.06 7.31 8.42
CA LEU A 30 -2.68 8.38 7.49
C LEU A 30 -1.16 8.45 7.36
N PHE A 31 -0.67 8.48 6.13
CA PHE A 31 0.76 8.53 5.82
C PHE A 31 1.07 9.75 4.96
N ARG A 32 2.12 10.50 5.30
CA ARG A 32 2.49 11.69 4.51
C ARG A 32 3.00 11.36 3.09
N LYS A 33 3.55 10.16 2.88
CA LYS A 33 4.15 9.70 1.62
C LYS A 33 3.73 8.26 1.32
N VAL A 34 3.54 7.90 0.05
CA VAL A 34 3.18 6.52 -0.38
C VAL A 34 4.19 5.50 0.11
N HIS A 35 5.49 5.81 0.05
CA HIS A 35 6.51 4.85 0.49
C HIS A 35 6.36 4.48 1.97
N ASN A 36 5.95 5.43 2.83
CA ASN A 36 5.73 5.15 4.25
C ASN A 36 4.53 4.22 4.46
N LEU A 37 3.49 4.35 3.63
CA LEU A 37 2.37 3.42 3.61
C LEU A 37 2.86 2.02 3.24
N ILE A 38 3.65 1.89 2.16
CA ILE A 38 4.22 0.60 1.73
C ILE A 38 5.06 0.00 2.87
N SER A 39 6.00 0.76 3.44
CA SER A 39 6.88 0.30 4.52
C SER A 39 6.13 -0.13 5.77
N ALA A 40 5.01 0.52 6.11
CA ALA A 40 4.18 0.09 7.22
C ALA A 40 3.64 -1.33 6.96
N PHE A 41 3.13 -1.61 5.77
CA PHE A 41 2.57 -2.91 5.40
C PHE A 41 3.61 -4.00 5.08
N GLN A 42 4.91 -3.70 5.18
CA GLN A 42 5.96 -4.73 5.16
C GLN A 42 6.07 -5.47 6.49
N LYS A 43 5.54 -4.89 7.58
CA LYS A 43 5.55 -5.51 8.91
C LYS A 43 4.39 -6.52 9.03
N PRO A 44 4.55 -7.57 9.86
CA PRO A 44 3.45 -8.47 10.19
C PRO A 44 2.31 -7.77 10.93
N ASP A 45 1.12 -8.35 10.86
CA ASP A 45 -0.06 -7.96 11.64
C ASP A 45 -0.54 -6.51 11.42
N GLN A 46 -0.36 -5.98 10.21
CA GLN A 46 -0.75 -4.61 9.88
C GLN A 46 -2.13 -4.48 9.20
N GLY A 47 -2.94 -5.55 9.21
CA GLY A 47 -4.30 -5.53 8.67
C GLY A 47 -4.41 -5.82 7.17
N ILE A 48 -3.35 -6.35 6.56
CA ILE A 48 -3.41 -6.98 5.22
C ILE A 48 -3.08 -8.46 5.34
N ILE A 49 -3.48 -9.25 4.34
CA ILE A 49 -3.41 -10.72 4.43
C ILE A 49 -1.98 -11.26 4.54
N THR A 50 -1.04 -10.65 3.82
CA THR A 50 0.37 -11.06 3.81
C THR A 50 1.24 -9.81 3.79
N PRO A 51 2.31 -9.73 4.61
CA PRO A 51 3.23 -8.61 4.58
C PRO A 51 3.87 -8.44 3.20
N LEU A 52 4.06 -7.18 2.78
CA LEU A 52 4.69 -6.86 1.51
C LEU A 52 6.20 -7.15 1.59
N GLN A 53 6.68 -8.11 0.80
CA GLN A 53 8.09 -8.55 0.86
C GLN A 53 8.82 -8.44 -0.48
N HIS A 54 8.15 -8.78 -1.59
CA HIS A 54 8.77 -8.85 -2.92
C HIS A 54 8.12 -7.84 -3.88
N PRO A 55 8.68 -6.62 -4.00
CA PRO A 55 8.14 -5.62 -4.92
C PRO A 55 8.29 -6.10 -6.37
N VAL A 56 7.18 -6.15 -7.11
CA VAL A 56 7.20 -6.43 -8.55
C VAL A 56 7.37 -5.10 -9.29
N ILE A 57 8.59 -4.84 -9.76
CA ILE A 57 8.95 -3.56 -10.39
C ILE A 57 8.65 -3.63 -11.89
N ASN A 58 7.95 -2.62 -12.40
CA ASN A 58 7.82 -2.46 -13.84
C ASN A 58 9.13 -1.89 -14.42
N HIS A 59 9.95 -2.77 -14.99
CA HIS A 59 11.26 -2.41 -15.57
C HIS A 59 11.17 -1.46 -16.77
N ALA A 60 10.03 -1.41 -17.47
CA ALA A 60 9.84 -0.44 -18.56
C ALA A 60 9.74 1.00 -18.01
N LYS A 61 9.10 1.19 -16.85
CA LYS A 61 9.05 2.50 -16.16
C LYS A 61 10.30 2.81 -15.35
N ALA A 62 10.99 1.80 -14.81
CA ALA A 62 12.23 2.01 -14.07
C ALA A 62 13.36 2.56 -14.96
N LYS A 63 13.39 2.21 -16.25
CA LYS A 63 14.36 2.75 -17.21
C LYS A 63 14.06 4.18 -17.66
N TYR A 64 12.82 4.65 -17.51
CA TYR A 64 12.38 5.98 -17.90
C TYR A 64 11.46 6.57 -16.83
N PRO A 65 12.02 7.08 -15.71
CA PRO A 65 11.21 7.79 -14.72
C PRO A 65 10.57 9.00 -15.41
N SER A 66 9.24 9.05 -15.43
CA SER A 66 8.50 10.26 -15.80
C SER A 66 8.88 11.33 -14.76
N GLY A 67 9.47 12.42 -15.23
CA GLY A 67 10.09 13.47 -14.41
C GLY A 67 9.16 14.17 -13.43
#